data_AF-A0A7W1S2J6-F1
#
_entry.id   AF-A0A7W1S2J6-F1
#
_cell.length_a   1.000
_cell.length_b   1.000
_cell.length_c   1.000
_cell.angle_alpha   90.00
_cell.angle_beta   90.00
_cell.angle_gamma   90.00
#
_symmetry.space_group_name_H-M   'P 1'
#
loop_
_entity.id
_entity.type
_entity.pdbx_description
1 polymer ?
#
loop_
_entity_poly.entity_id
_entity_poly.type
_entity_poly.pdbx_seq_one_letter_code
_entity_poly.pdbx_strand_id
1 'polypeptide(L)'
;MSEAAISLYLDENLTPKIAAQLRRRGINVVTAHELGTLGDSDENHLKRAREMGYVLCTQDTDYLIMDAQNVPHAGIVFGTLEDHSIGD
;
A
#
# COMPACT_ATOMS: atom_id res chain seq x y z
N MET A 1 -13.57 22.14 -6.60
CA MET A 1 -13.56 20.68 -6.41
C MET A 1 -12.39 20.39 -5.49
N SER A 2 -12.62 19.87 -4.28
CA SER A 2 -11.50 19.36 -3.49
C SER A 2 -10.91 18.15 -4.23
N GLU A 3 -9.59 18.06 -4.35
CA GLU A 3 -8.93 16.82 -4.77
C GLU A 3 -9.47 15.65 -3.95
N ALA A 4 -9.71 14.51 -4.60
CA ALA A 4 -10.08 13.29 -3.90
C ALA A 4 -8.88 12.86 -3.04
N ALA A 5 -9.05 12.89 -1.71
CA ALA A 5 -8.01 12.48 -0.79
C ALA A 5 -7.82 10.96 -0.86
N ILE A 6 -6.65 10.52 -1.33
CA ILE A 6 -6.29 9.10 -1.35
C ILE A 6 -6.02 8.59 0.07
N SER A 7 -6.51 7.38 0.36
CA SER A 7 -6.21 6.65 1.61
C SER A 7 -5.33 5.45 1.28
N LEU A 8 -4.24 5.27 2.04
CA LEU A 8 -3.19 4.30 1.71
C LEU A 8 -3.08 3.20 2.75
N TYR A 9 -2.99 1.95 2.31
CA TYR A 9 -2.64 0.81 3.15
C TYR A 9 -1.23 0.40 2.78
N LEU A 10 -0.25 0.62 3.66
CA LEU A 10 1.10 0.09 3.47
C LEU A 10 1.21 -1.38 3.87
N ASP A 11 1.66 -2.18 2.93
CA ASP A 11 2.00 -3.60 3.10
C ASP A 11 3.15 -3.81 4.10
N GLU A 12 3.34 -5.04 4.57
CA GLU A 12 4.36 -5.38 5.58
C GLU A 12 5.80 -5.25 5.10
N ASN A 13 6.03 -5.33 3.78
CA ASN A 13 7.33 -5.09 3.17
C ASN A 13 7.75 -3.60 3.18
N LEU A 14 6.84 -2.68 3.52
CA LEU A 14 7.13 -1.25 3.60
C LEU A 14 7.44 -0.81 5.03
N THR A 15 8.46 0.04 5.17
CA THR A 15 8.81 0.59 6.48
C THR A 15 7.70 1.50 7.04
N PRO A 16 7.29 1.33 8.32
CA PRO A 16 6.31 2.21 8.98
C PRO A 16 6.69 3.70 8.99
N LYS A 17 7.97 4.03 8.76
CA LYS A 17 8.44 5.41 8.62
C LYS A 17 7.77 6.14 7.45
N ILE A 18 7.38 5.43 6.40
CA ILE A 18 6.64 6.01 5.26
C ILE A 18 5.28 6.56 5.74
N ALA A 19 4.53 5.78 6.52
CA ALA A 19 3.25 6.22 7.09
C ALA A 19 3.40 7.48 7.95
N ALA A 20 4.45 7.54 8.78
CA ALA A 20 4.74 8.74 9.58
C ALA A 20 4.95 10.00 8.71
N GLN A 21 5.65 9.88 7.57
CA GLN A 21 5.87 11.01 6.65
C GLN A 21 4.64 11.39 5.82
N LEU A 22 3.82 10.42 5.45
CA LEU A 22 2.57 10.65 4.73
C LEU A 22 1.54 11.37 5.61
N ARG A 23 1.39 10.94 6.87
CA ARG A 23 0.49 11.60 7.85
C ARG A 23 0.87 13.06 8.09
N ARG A 24 2.17 13.37 8.12
CA ARG A 24 2.67 14.76 8.21
C ARG A 24 2.21 15.65 7.05
N ARG A 25 1.82 15.07 5.92
CA ARG A 25 1.30 15.75 4.72
C ARG A 25 -0.23 15.67 4.61
N GLY A 26 -0.92 15.22 5.67
CA GLY A 26 -2.38 15.11 5.69
C GLY A 26 -2.94 13.92 4.91
N ILE A 27 -2.09 12.98 4.49
CA ILE A 27 -2.53 11.77 3.79
C ILE A 27 -2.99 10.75 4.82
N ASN A 28 -4.20 10.22 4.62
CA ASN A 28 -4.73 9.14 5.45
C ASN A 28 -4.02 7.83 5.10
N VAL A 29 -3.46 7.16 6.10
CA VAL A 29 -2.66 5.97 5.89
C VAL A 29 -2.72 5.04 7.10
N VAL A 30 -2.76 3.74 6.84
CA VAL A 30 -2.61 2.64 7.79
C VAL A 30 -1.51 1.71 7.31
N THR A 31 -0.95 0.91 8.22
CA THR A 31 0.07 -0.10 7.90
C THR A 31 -0.36 -1.48 8.38
N ALA A 32 0.16 -2.54 7.74
CA ALA A 32 -0.05 -3.92 8.20
C ALA A 32 0.38 -4.11 9.67
N HIS A 33 1.44 -3.42 10.10
CA HIS A 33 1.91 -3.42 11.49
C HIS A 33 0.88 -2.87 12.47
N GLU A 34 0.25 -1.72 12.16
CA GLU A 34 -0.74 -1.09 13.03
C GLU A 34 -2.06 -1.85 13.07
N LEU A 35 -2.41 -2.52 11.98
CA LEU A 35 -3.58 -3.37 11.89
C LEU A 35 -3.37 -4.74 12.57
N GLY A 36 -2.14 -5.09 12.91
CA GLY A 36 -1.79 -6.38 13.52
C GLY A 36 -1.97 -7.56 12.56
N THR A 37 -1.76 -7.32 11.26
CA THR A 37 -2.03 -8.29 10.16
C THR A 37 -0.73 -8.71 9.47
N LEU A 38 0.38 -8.78 10.21
CA LEU A 38 1.65 -9.26 9.66
C LEU A 38 1.57 -10.76 9.39
N GLY A 39 2.13 -11.20 8.27
CA GLY A 39 2.11 -12.57 7.78
C GLY A 39 0.72 -13.05 7.33
N ASP A 40 -0.22 -12.13 7.12
CA ASP A 40 -1.52 -12.45 6.54
C ASP A 40 -1.39 -12.67 5.02
N SER A 41 -2.37 -13.31 4.39
CA SER A 41 -2.29 -13.57 2.95
C SER A 41 -2.51 -12.31 2.12
N ASP A 42 -1.92 -12.26 0.92
CA ASP A 42 -2.13 -11.18 -0.04
C ASP A 42 -3.62 -10.97 -0.37
N GLU A 43 -4.39 -12.05 -0.48
CA GLU A 43 -5.85 -12.00 -0.66
C GLU A 43 -6.54 -11.25 0.49
N ASN A 44 -6.11 -11.52 1.73
CA ASN A 44 -6.67 -10.85 2.90
C ASN A 44 -6.23 -9.37 2.95
N HIS A 45 -5.00 -9.04 2.54
CA HIS A 45 -4.55 -7.66 2.39
C HIS A 45 -5.39 -6.89 1.36
N LEU A 46 -5.57 -7.42 0.14
CA LEU A 46 -6.40 -6.80 -0.90
C LEU A 46 -7.86 -6.66 -0.48
N LYS A 47 -8.43 -7.72 0.11
CA LYS A 47 -9.82 -7.69 0.61
C LYS A 47 -10.00 -6.61 1.67
N ARG A 48 -9.10 -6.53 2.64
CA ARG A 48 -9.16 -5.52 3.70
C ARG A 48 -8.98 -4.11 3.16
N ALA A 49 -8.00 -3.91 2.28
CA ALA A 49 -7.79 -2.62 1.60
C ALA A 49 -9.06 -2.18 0.87
N ARG A 50 -9.69 -3.09 0.13
CA ARG A 50 -10.98 -2.86 -0.55
C ARG A 50 -12.11 -2.49 0.41
N GLU A 51 -12.29 -3.27 1.48
CA GLU A 51 -13.34 -3.03 2.48
C GLU A 51 -13.19 -1.68 3.19
N MET A 52 -11.95 -1.24 3.41
CA MET A 52 -11.64 0.06 3.97
C MET A 52 -11.75 1.20 2.95
N GLY A 53 -11.68 0.90 1.64
CA GLY A 53 -11.58 1.89 0.57
C GLY A 53 -10.17 2.49 0.42
N TYR A 54 -9.14 1.71 0.74
CA TYR A 54 -7.73 2.14 0.75
C TYR A 54 -6.99 1.48 -0.41
N VAL A 55 -6.10 2.24 -1.03
CA VAL A 55 -5.19 1.76 -2.06
C VAL A 55 -4.02 1.05 -1.39
N LEU A 56 -3.74 -0.19 -1.79
CA LEU A 56 -2.62 -0.96 -1.23
C LEU A 56 -1.30 -0.45 -1.82
N CYS A 57 -0.31 -0.18 -0.98
CA CYS A 57 1.05 0.16 -1.38
C CYS A 57 1.98 -1.00 -1.02
N THR A 58 2.72 -1.51 -2.00
CA THR A 58 3.56 -2.71 -1.82
C THR A 58 4.79 -2.68 -2.76
N GLN A 59 5.81 -3.46 -2.40
CA GLN A 59 6.93 -3.81 -3.27
C GLN A 59 6.85 -5.24 -3.80
N ASP A 60 5.84 -6.00 -3.38
CA ASP A 60 5.65 -7.39 -3.76
C ASP A 60 4.94 -7.47 -5.11
N THR A 61 5.58 -8.17 -6.04
CA THR A 61 5.08 -8.37 -7.40
C THR A 61 3.87 -9.30 -7.46
N ASP A 62 3.64 -10.12 -6.43
CA ASP A 62 2.52 -11.08 -6.42
C ASP A 62 1.17 -10.36 -6.49
N TYR A 63 1.06 -9.16 -5.91
CA TYR A 63 -0.13 -8.30 -6.06
C TYR A 63 -0.41 -7.87 -7.51
N LEU A 64 0.62 -7.75 -8.36
CA LEU A 64 0.43 -7.44 -9.79
C LEU A 64 -0.14 -8.64 -10.55
N ILE A 65 0.26 -9.85 -10.17
CA ILE A 65 -0.28 -11.09 -10.72
C ILE A 65 -1.76 -11.21 -10.32
N MET A 66 -2.10 -10.85 -9.07
CA MET A 66 -3.48 -10.86 -8.58
C MET A 66 -4.38 -9.83 -9.29
N ASP A 67 -3.88 -8.62 -9.56
CA ASP A 67 -4.58 -7.63 -10.41
C ASP A 67 -4.85 -8.19 -11.81
N ALA A 68 -3.83 -8.80 -12.45
CA ALA A 68 -3.98 -9.43 -13.76
C ALA A 68 -5.01 -10.59 -13.76
N GLN A 69 -5.19 -11.25 -12.61
CA GLN A 69 -6.22 -12.26 -12.37
C GLN A 69 -7.60 -11.67 -12.03
N ASN A 70 -7.76 -10.35 -12.04
CA ASN A 70 -8.97 -9.62 -11.67
C ASN A 70 -9.41 -9.82 -10.21
N VAL A 71 -8.46 -10.04 -9.29
CA VAL A 71 -8.77 -10.05 -7.86
C VAL A 71 -9.31 -8.67 -7.44
N PRO A 72 -10.48 -8.56 -6.81
CA PRO A 72 -11.06 -7.25 -6.51
C PRO A 72 -10.26 -6.45 -5.48
N HIS A 73 -9.88 -5.22 -5.82
CA HIS A 73 -9.22 -4.27 -4.90
C HIS A 73 -9.66 -2.82 -5.13
N ALA A 74 -9.28 -1.91 -4.22
CA ALA A 74 -9.52 -0.47 -4.36
C ALA A 74 -8.39 0.26 -5.15
N GLY A 75 -7.33 -0.46 -5.51
CA GLY A 75 -6.19 0.04 -6.28
C GLY A 75 -4.89 -0.47 -5.68
N ILE A 76 -3.83 -0.49 -6.50
CA ILE A 76 -2.48 -0.87 -6.09
C ILE A 76 -1.51 0.24 -6.51
N VAL A 77 -0.68 0.69 -5.57
CA VAL A 77 0.53 1.47 -5.82
C VAL A 77 1.71 0.53 -5.63
N PHE A 78 2.37 0.22 -6.74
CA PHE A 78 3.56 -0.61 -6.75
C PHE A 78 4.80 0.26 -6.88
N GLY A 79 5.83 -0.02 -6.08
CA GLY A 79 7.10 0.69 -6.16
C GLY A 79 8.27 -0.18 -5.72
N THR A 80 9.29 -0.27 -6.57
CA THR A 80 10.55 -0.93 -6.26
C THR A 80 11.51 0.07 -5.60
N LEU A 81 12.22 -0.36 -4.56
CA LEU A 81 13.40 0.35 -4.09
C LEU A 81 14.55 -0.01 -5.03
N GLU A 82 14.77 0.81 -6.05
CA GLU A 82 16.04 0.78 -6.78
C GLU A 82 17.06 1.62 -6.03
N ASP A 83 18.29 1.07 -5.87
CA ASP A 83 19.45 1.84 -5.42
C ASP A 83 19.82 2.83 -6.52
N HIS A 84 19.14 3.97 -6.54
CA HIS A 84 19.60 5.10 -7.34
C HIS A 84 20.76 5.77 -6.61
N SER A 85 21.94 5.76 -7.24
CA SER A 85 23.02 6.63 -6.82
C SER A 85 22.61 8.08 -7.13
N ILE A 86 22.87 9.03 -6.22
CA ILE A 86 22.66 10.44 -6.55
C ILE A 86 23.74 10.84 -7.55
N GLY A 87 23.37 10.98 -8.83
CA GLY A 87 24.24 11.57 -9.85
C GLY A 87 24.40 10.82 -11.18
N ASP A 88 23.58 9.82 -11.49
CA ASP A 88 23.50 9.23 -12.85
C ASP A 88 22.55 10.00 -13.78
#